data_AF-A0A6B3FS03-F1
#
_entry.id   AF-A0A6B3FS03-F1
#
_cell.length_a   1.000
_cell.length_b   1.000
_cell.length_c   1.000
_cell.angle_alpha   90.00
_cell.angle_beta   90.00
_cell.angle_gamma   90.00
#
_symmetry.space_group_name_H-M   'P 1'
#
loop_
_entity.id
_entity.type
_entity.pdbx_description
1 polymer ?
#
loop_
_entity_poly.entity_id
_entity_poly.type
_entity_poly.pdbx_seq_one_letter_code
_entity_poly.pdbx_strand_id
1 'polypeptide(L)' 'DAPLDKVSDTEFGRAEVSHVCLNDQVVEGLQLLDRPAFSVQYHPEAAAGPHDAAYLFDRFVSLMEGQRA' A
#
# COMPACT_ATOMS: atom_id res chain seq x y z
N ASP A 1 6.35 -6.39 -13.96
CA ASP A 1 7.13 -5.98 -12.78
C ASP A 1 7.01 -4.49 -12.53
N ALA A 2 6.73 -4.12 -11.28
CA ALA A 2 6.72 -2.73 -10.84
C ALA A 2 8.16 -2.34 -10.42
N PRO A 3 8.74 -1.27 -10.98
CA PRO A 3 10.06 -0.78 -10.59
C PRO A 3 10.03 -0.23 -9.15
N LEU A 4 11.01 -0.62 -8.33
CA LEU A 4 11.08 -0.23 -6.92
C LEU A 4 11.34 1.27 -6.71
N ASP A 5 12.16 1.87 -7.59
CA ASP A 5 12.63 3.26 -7.44
C ASP A 5 11.97 4.24 -8.43
N LYS A 6 10.87 3.84 -9.07
CA LYS A 6 10.21 4.65 -10.11
C LYS A 6 8.70 4.57 -10.00
N VAL A 7 8.05 5.68 -10.32
CA VAL A 7 6.61 5.74 -10.54
C VAL A 7 6.28 5.03 -11.86
N SER A 8 5.19 4.27 -11.86
CA SER A 8 4.63 3.59 -13.03
C SER A 8 3.29 4.20 -13.42
N ASP A 9 3.08 4.44 -14.70
CA ASP A 9 1.77 4.81 -15.22
C ASP A 9 0.88 3.56 -15.37
N THR A 10 -0.31 3.60 -14.79
CA THR A 10 -1.32 2.53 -14.88
C THR A 10 -2.64 3.08 -15.39
N GLU A 11 -3.56 2.21 -15.80
CA GLU A 11 -4.93 2.60 -16.17
C GLU A 11 -5.70 3.28 -15.02
N PHE A 12 -5.25 3.10 -13.77
CA PHE A 12 -5.86 3.66 -12.58
C PHE A 12 -5.18 4.95 -12.09
N GLY A 13 -4.10 5.39 -12.76
CA GLY A 13 -3.27 6.55 -12.38
C GLY A 13 -1.81 6.16 -12.12
N ARG A 14 -1.01 7.13 -11.67
CA ARG A 14 0.38 6.88 -11.29
C ARG A 14 0.46 6.05 -10.02
N ALA A 15 1.25 4.99 -10.06
CA ALA A 15 1.46 4.05 -8.97
C ALA A 15 2.93 3.97 -8.58
N GLU A 16 3.21 3.76 -7.30
CA GLU A 16 4.57 3.47 -6.81
C GLU A 16 4.57 2.32 -5.80
N VAL A 17 5.72 1.66 -5.67
CA VAL A 17 5.95 0.62 -4.68
C VAL A 17 6.05 1.26 -3.30
N SER A 18 5.22 0.81 -2.37
CA SER A 18 5.20 1.33 -0.99
C SER A 18 5.88 0.41 0.01
N HIS A 19 5.91 -0.90 -0.27
CA HIS A 19 6.54 -1.91 0.59
C HIS A 19 7.26 -2.94 -0.28
N VAL A 20 8.43 -3.36 0.18
CA VAL A 20 9.26 -4.39 -0.45
C VAL A 20 9.70 -5.40 0.61
N CYS A 21 9.66 -6.68 0.26
CA CYS A 21 10.15 -7.75 1.11
C CYS A 21 11.68 -7.67 1.23
N LEU A 22 12.19 -7.58 2.46
CA LEU A 22 13.63 -7.49 2.70
C LEU A 22 14.39 -8.77 2.36
N ASN A 23 13.72 -9.92 2.33
CA ASN A 23 14.36 -11.21 2.11
C ASN A 23 14.67 -11.47 0.63
N ASP A 24 13.78 -11.07 -0.29
CA ASP A 24 13.84 -11.44 -1.71
C ASP A 24 13.53 -10.28 -2.68
N GLN A 25 13.31 -9.07 -2.16
CA GLN A 25 13.03 -7.86 -2.94
C GLN A 25 11.71 -7.91 -3.75
N VAL A 26 10.77 -8.78 -3.38
CA VAL A 26 9.43 -8.82 -3.98
C VAL A 26 8.59 -7.63 -3.49
N VAL A 27 7.72 -7.13 -4.36
CA VAL A 27 6.78 -6.04 -4.04
C VAL A 27 5.68 -6.54 -3.11
N GLU A 28 5.55 -5.87 -1.96
CA GLU A 28 4.57 -6.22 -0.91
C GLU A 28 3.49 -5.15 -0.74
N GLY A 29 3.59 -4.02 -1.45
CA GLY A 29 2.58 -2.97 -1.39
C GLY A 29 2.71 -1.95 -2.51
N LEU A 30 1.56 -1.41 -2.91
CA LEU A 30 1.43 -0.39 -3.94
C LEU A 30 0.58 0.77 -3.43
N GLN A 31 0.84 1.98 -3.89
CA GLN A 31 -0.03 3.12 -3.66
C GLN A 31 -0.22 3.95 -4.92
N LEU A 32 -1.43 4.46 -5.12
CA LEU A 32 -1.71 5.43 -6.17
C LEU A 32 -1.40 6.84 -5.67
N LEU A 33 -0.79 7.65 -6.54
CA LEU A 33 -0.47 9.04 -6.26
C LEU A 33 -1.64 9.99 -6.58
N ASP A 34 -2.48 9.60 -7.53
CA ASP A 34 -3.54 10.46 -8.06
C ASP A 34 -4.92 10.12 -7.48
N ARG A 35 -5.02 9.04 -6.68
CA ARG A 35 -6.27 8.51 -6.11
C ARG A 35 -6.02 7.96 -4.71
N PRO A 36 -7.00 8.04 -3.78
CA PRO A 36 -6.86 7.54 -2.42
C PRO A 36 -7.00 6.00 -2.37
N ALA A 37 -6.05 5.30 -2.97
CA ALA A 37 -6.01 3.84 -3.00
C ALA A 37 -4.60 3.33 -2.73
N PHE A 38 -4.53 2.27 -1.92
CA PHE A 38 -3.30 1.53 -1.67
C PHE A 38 -3.65 0.06 -1.44
N SER A 39 -2.66 -0.81 -1.55
CA SER A 39 -2.78 -2.23 -1.25
C SER A 39 -1.51 -2.76 -0.59
N VAL A 40 -1.67 -3.87 0.12
CA VAL A 40 -0.57 -4.68 0.65
C VAL A 40 -0.82 -6.15 0.32
N GLN A 41 0.25 -6.93 0.17
CA GLN A 41 0.20 -8.35 -0.14
C GLN A 41 0.09 -9.21 1.13
N TYR A 42 0.61 -8.74 2.26
CA TYR A 42 0.51 -9.40 3.56
C TYR A 42 -0.80 -9.07 4.30
N HIS A 43 -1.02 -9.75 5.42
CA HIS A 43 -2.20 -9.65 6.27
C HIS A 43 -1.98 -8.66 7.43
N PRO A 44 -2.44 -7.39 7.32
CA PRO A 44 -2.22 -6.38 8.35
C PRO A 44 -3.03 -6.62 9.63
N GLU A 45 -4.09 -7.43 9.58
CA GLU A 45 -4.93 -7.76 10.73
C GLU A 45 -4.20 -8.57 11.77
N ALA A 46 -3.25 -9.41 11.33
CA ALA A 46 -2.54 -10.43 12.10
C ALA A 46 -3.47 -11.39 12.89
N ALA A 47 -3.44 -12.69 12.62
CA ALA A 47 -4.14 -13.72 13.41
C ALA A 47 -3.72 -15.14 13.00
N ALA A 48 -2.56 -15.68 13.39
CA ALA A 48 -1.50 -15.15 14.27
C ALA A 48 -0.49 -14.26 13.52
N GLY A 49 0.33 -13.50 14.25
CA GLY A 49 1.39 -12.67 13.66
C GLY A 49 1.68 -11.41 14.48
N PRO A 50 2.71 -10.63 14.13
CA PRO A 50 2.98 -9.33 14.75
C PRO A 50 1.96 -8.29 14.28
N HIS A 51 1.64 -7.33 15.15
CA HIS A 51 0.68 -6.25 14.85
C HIS A 51 1.34 -5.00 14.23
N ASP A 52 2.55 -5.13 13.71
CA ASP A 52 3.36 -4.00 13.20
C ASP A 52 2.69 -3.27 12.02
N ALA A 53 1.79 -3.95 11.32
CA ALA A 53 1.06 -3.45 10.16
C ALA A 53 -0.34 -2.87 10.48
N ALA A 54 -0.78 -2.88 11.74
CA ALA A 54 -2.13 -2.48 12.12
C ALA A 54 -2.48 -1.01 11.75
N TYR A 55 -1.47 -0.13 11.66
CA TYR A 55 -1.64 1.28 11.25
C TYR A 55 -2.25 1.45 9.85
N LEU A 56 -2.19 0.42 8.99
CA LEU A 56 -2.79 0.46 7.67
C LEU A 56 -4.32 0.58 7.73
N PHE A 57 -4.95 0.07 8.80
CA PHE A 57 -6.38 0.28 9.03
C PHE A 57 -6.68 1.74 9.37
N ASP A 58 -5.89 2.36 10.26
CA ASP A 58 -6.04 3.78 10.58
C ASP A 58 -5.85 4.65 9.33
N ARG A 59 -4.83 4.34 8.52
CA ARG A 59 -4.61 4.99 7.22
C ARG A 59 -5.83 4.85 6.31
N PHE A 60 -6.42 3.66 6.22
CA PHE A 60 -7.61 3.42 5.41
C PHE A 60 -8.82 4.23 5.90
N VAL A 61 -9.03 4.32 7.22
CA VAL A 61 -10.07 5.15 7.82
C VAL A 61 -9.85 6.63 7.49
N SER A 62 -8.63 7.15 7.66
CA SER A 62 -8.31 8.54 7.30
C SER A 62 -8.58 8.85 5.83
N LEU A 63 -8.35 7.90 4.91
CA LEU A 63 -8.70 8.07 3.49
C LEU A 63 -10.22 8.20 3.29
N MET A 64 -11.04 7.41 3.99
CA MET A 64 -12.50 7.51 3.91
C MET A 64 -13.03 8.82 4.50
N GLU A 65 -12.42 9.31 5.58
CA GLU A 65 -12.79 10.59 6.21
C GLU A 65 -12.42 11.79 5.33
N GLY A 66 -11.25 11.76 4.69
CA GLY A 66 -10.81 12.80 3.76
C GLY A 66 -11.63 12.90 2.46
N GLN A 67 -12.39 11.86 2.11
CA GLN A 67 -13.32 11.86 0.96
C GLN A 67 -14.73 12.38 1.29
N ARG A 68 -15.01 12.77 2.54
CA ARG A 68 -16.33 13.23 2.99
C ARG A 68 -16.55 14.76 2.92
N ALA A 69 -15.63 15.51 2.31
CA ALA A 69 -15.71 16.97 2.14
C ALA A 69 -16.04 17.37 0.69
#